data_AF-A0ABD4EFQ1-F1
#
_entry.id   AF-A0ABD4EFQ1-F1
#
_cell.length_a   1.000
_cell.length_b   1.000
_cell.length_c   1.000
_cell.angle_alpha   90.00
_cell.angle_beta   90.00
_cell.angle_gamma   90.00
#
_symmetry.space_group_name_H-M   'P 1'
#
loop_
_entity.id
_entity.type
_entity.pdbx_description
1 polymer ?
#
loop_
_entity_poly.entity_id
_entity_poly.type
_entity_poly.pdbx_seq_one_letter_code
_entity_poly.pdbx_strand_id
1 'polypeptide(L)'
;IIGVKNAKVMIGEDKLITLFYTGGISKRELKSTLANKFPSYMNPKLVYQIKTMPLTLNGKIDKDKLLTIKNDNDQENLSEIKVVAPKLSDIILKYTDSKNIESDASFHDLGIDSMKTIRLNKELNKIFNLEVSLKDFVQFKTINDVQEYYMYDIENEFKQSNGKYLGFATNMQKSMYYYQLEHPENTMFNIPYVRKILKTDMKVSDLNNKVKQVIGDHNIFNSALIEDKNSDLIWVTQKKNFEIEHIFVPGQFDKNKIITYLNHSFNLSDGLEPLIKVTLIEEKSYIYLIFVVHHIIFDGISLEK
;
A
#
# COMPACT_ATOMS: atom_id res chain seq x y z
N ILE A 1 24.18 3.90 20.39
CA ILE A 1 24.35 4.12 18.94
C ILE A 1 24.24 5.62 18.72
N ILE A 2 25.21 6.25 18.05
CA ILE A 2 25.22 7.71 17.85
C ILE A 2 23.95 8.10 17.08
N GLY A 3 23.31 9.21 17.45
CA GLY A 3 22.09 9.69 16.79
C GLY A 3 20.78 9.08 17.29
N VAL A 4 20.81 8.06 18.17
CA VAL A 4 19.62 7.59 18.91
C VAL A 4 19.52 8.34 20.25
N LYS A 5 18.38 8.99 20.51
CA LYS A 5 18.07 9.67 21.78
C LYS A 5 17.37 8.75 22.78
N ASN A 6 16.36 8.02 22.33
CA ASN A 6 15.61 7.03 23.13
C ASN A 6 15.30 5.82 22.26
N ALA A 7 15.24 4.64 22.86
CA ALA A 7 14.89 3.41 22.18
C ALA A 7 14.07 2.48 23.09
N LYS A 8 13.12 1.77 22.48
CA LYS A 8 12.35 0.72 23.14
C LYS A 8 12.26 -0.49 22.22
N VAL A 9 12.74 -1.63 22.72
CA VAL A 9 12.56 -2.92 22.05
C VAL A 9 11.36 -3.64 22.67
N MET A 10 10.55 -4.26 21.81
CA MET A 10 9.40 -5.09 22.15
C MET A 10 9.47 -6.38 21.35
N ILE A 11 8.97 -7.46 21.91
CA ILE A 11 8.72 -8.71 21.18
C ILE A 11 7.19 -8.78 21.04
N GLY A 12 6.72 -8.78 19.80
CA GLY A 12 5.28 -8.93 19.51
C GLY A 12 4.80 -10.36 19.77
N GLU A 13 3.49 -10.56 19.77
CA GLU A 13 2.89 -11.91 19.85
C GLU A 13 3.30 -12.78 18.65
N ASP A 14 3.62 -12.15 17.52
CA ASP A 14 4.25 -12.70 16.32
C ASP A 14 5.72 -13.16 16.52
N LYS A 15 6.25 -13.03 17.75
CA LYS A 15 7.65 -13.27 18.13
C LYS A 15 8.66 -12.40 17.38
N LEU A 16 8.21 -11.32 16.74
CA LEU A 16 9.10 -10.40 16.03
C LEU A 16 9.68 -9.36 16.98
N ILE A 17 11.00 -9.19 16.90
CA ILE A 17 11.70 -8.12 17.61
C ILE A 17 11.39 -6.80 16.90
N THR A 18 10.72 -5.91 17.61
CA THR A 18 10.32 -4.58 17.14
C THR A 18 11.07 -3.51 17.91
N LEU A 19 11.70 -2.57 17.20
CA LEU A 19 12.42 -1.44 17.77
C LEU A 19 11.69 -0.13 17.46
N PHE A 20 11.34 0.61 18.50
CA PHE A 20 10.92 2.01 18.42
C PHE A 20 12.08 2.90 18.84
N TYR A 21 12.34 3.99 18.13
CA TYR A 21 13.38 4.94 18.54
C TYR A 21 13.05 6.39 18.19
N THR A 22 13.62 7.32 18.95
CA THR A 22 13.64 8.75 18.67
C THR A 22 15.09 9.16 18.40
N GLY A 23 15.36 10.00 17.42
CA GLY A 23 16.74 10.39 17.09
C GLY A 23 16.89 11.00 15.70
N GLY A 24 18.10 11.46 15.41
CA GLY A 24 18.48 11.99 14.09
C GLY A 24 19.10 10.96 13.16
N ILE A 25 19.37 9.74 13.64
CA ILE A 25 19.85 8.64 12.80
C ILE A 25 18.71 8.08 11.93
N SER A 26 19.03 7.76 10.67
CA SER A 26 18.08 7.11 9.78
C SER A 26 17.80 5.65 10.21
N LYS A 27 16.64 5.10 9.83
CA LYS A 27 16.31 3.69 10.11
C LYS A 27 17.36 2.73 9.54
N ARG A 28 17.88 3.04 8.34
CA ARG A 28 18.89 2.26 7.61
C ARG A 28 20.24 2.24 8.33
N GLU A 29 20.77 3.40 8.70
CA GLU A 29 22.02 3.48 9.46
C GLU A 29 21.91 2.76 10.81
N LEU A 30 20.75 2.86 11.45
CA LEU A 30 20.48 2.15 12.70
C LEU A 30 20.46 0.63 12.50
N LYS A 31 19.73 0.11 11.50
CA LYS A 31 19.71 -1.32 11.16
C LYS A 31 21.10 -1.85 10.81
N SER A 32 21.87 -1.15 9.97
CA SER A 32 23.25 -1.52 9.63
C SER A 32 24.17 -1.52 10.85
N THR A 33 24.05 -0.52 11.73
CA THR A 33 24.83 -0.47 12.97
C THR A 33 24.48 -1.62 13.90
N LEU A 34 23.21 -2.01 13.98
CA LEU A 34 22.74 -3.15 14.79
C LEU A 34 23.26 -4.46 14.23
N ALA A 35 23.17 -4.67 12.90
CA ALA A 35 23.63 -5.88 12.24
C ALA A 35 25.14 -6.13 12.40
N ASN A 36 25.94 -5.06 12.49
CA ASN A 36 27.38 -5.14 12.74
C ASN A 36 27.74 -5.35 14.22
N LYS A 37 26.81 -5.09 15.15
CA LYS A 37 27.05 -5.21 16.60
C LYS A 37 26.41 -6.44 17.23
N PHE A 38 25.35 -6.98 16.63
CA PHE A 38 24.55 -8.06 17.20
C PHE A 38 24.38 -9.22 16.22
N PRO A 39 24.26 -10.46 16.73
CA PRO A 39 23.87 -11.60 15.93
C PRO A 39 22.52 -11.39 15.22
N SER A 40 22.32 -12.06 14.08
CA SER A 40 21.11 -11.89 13.24
C SER A 40 19.80 -12.07 14.01
N TYR A 41 19.74 -13.03 14.94
CA TYR A 41 18.55 -13.31 15.74
C TYR A 41 18.22 -12.24 16.79
N MET A 42 19.14 -11.30 17.08
CA MET A 42 18.91 -10.17 17.98
C MET A 42 18.53 -8.89 17.23
N ASN A 43 18.60 -8.90 15.90
CA ASN A 43 18.28 -7.72 15.11
C ASN A 43 16.76 -7.52 15.03
N PRO A 44 16.27 -6.29 15.25
CA PRO A 44 14.86 -5.99 15.13
C PRO A 44 14.41 -6.15 13.68
N LYS A 45 13.38 -6.99 13.44
CA LYS A 45 12.76 -7.13 12.12
C LYS A 45 12.00 -5.84 11.77
N LEU A 46 11.28 -5.28 12.74
CA LEU A 46 10.50 -4.06 12.58
C LEU A 46 11.18 -2.88 13.28
N VAL A 47 11.32 -1.75 12.58
CA VAL A 47 11.97 -0.54 13.13
C VAL A 47 11.14 0.71 12.83
N TYR A 48 10.63 1.34 13.89
CA TYR A 48 9.82 2.56 13.80
C TYR A 48 10.57 3.75 14.41
N GLN A 49 10.76 4.78 13.59
CA GLN A 49 11.26 6.07 14.06
C GLN A 49 10.04 6.91 14.45
N ILE A 50 9.99 7.35 15.71
CA ILE A 50 8.89 8.16 16.24
C ILE A 50 9.42 9.52 16.69
N LYS A 51 8.56 10.54 16.63
CA LYS A 51 8.94 11.92 17.03
C LYS A 51 9.22 12.00 18.53
N THR A 52 8.40 11.34 19.34
CA THR A 52 8.49 11.31 20.80
C THR A 52 8.12 9.94 21.33
N MET A 53 8.73 9.53 22.44
CA MET A 53 8.33 8.31 23.15
C MET A 53 7.03 8.57 23.91
N PRO A 54 5.94 7.82 23.66
CA PRO A 54 4.71 8.00 24.39
C PRO A 54 4.90 7.54 25.83
N LEU A 55 4.41 8.33 26.77
CA LEU A 55 4.47 8.05 28.20
C LEU A 55 3.06 7.90 28.78
N THR A 56 2.93 7.03 29.76
CA THR A 56 1.77 6.89 30.64
C THR A 56 1.70 8.08 31.60
N LEU A 57 0.57 8.26 32.29
CA LEU A 57 0.41 9.28 33.33
C LEU A 57 1.48 9.19 34.44
N ASN A 58 2.05 8.00 34.65
CA ASN A 58 3.11 7.75 35.62
C ASN A 58 4.53 7.92 35.04
N GLY A 59 4.68 8.50 33.85
CA GLY A 59 5.97 8.76 33.20
C GLY A 59 6.69 7.54 32.65
N LYS A 60 6.10 6.34 32.72
CA LYS A 60 6.63 5.12 32.07
C LYS A 60 6.27 5.09 30.59
N ILE A 61 7.08 4.45 29.75
CA ILE A 61 6.76 4.25 28.33
C ILE A 61 5.42 3.51 28.19
N ASP A 62 4.51 4.10 27.40
CA ASP A 62 3.18 3.58 27.10
C ASP A 62 3.26 2.56 25.96
N LYS A 63 3.20 1.28 26.31
CA LYS A 63 3.32 0.17 25.36
C LYS A 63 2.10 0.06 24.45
N ASP A 64 0.91 0.37 24.95
CA ASP A 64 -0.32 0.23 24.18
C ASP A 64 -0.36 1.27 23.06
N LYS A 65 0.08 2.51 23.33
CA LYS A 65 0.26 3.51 22.29
C LYS A 65 1.34 3.14 21.27
N LEU A 66 2.42 2.48 21.69
CA LEU A 66 3.42 1.97 20.75
C LEU A 66 2.85 0.86 19.85
N LEU A 67 1.97 0.01 20.38
CA LEU A 67 1.25 -1.00 19.60
C LEU A 67 0.25 -0.37 18.63
N THR A 68 -0.46 0.68 19.03
CA THR A 68 -1.31 1.46 18.10
C THR A 68 -0.47 2.08 16.98
N ILE A 69 0.66 2.73 17.32
CA ILE A 69 1.58 3.27 16.31
C ILE A 69 2.08 2.18 15.37
N LYS A 70 2.40 0.99 15.89
CA LYS A 70 2.76 -0.17 15.07
C LYS A 70 1.61 -0.55 14.14
N ASN A 71 0.39 -0.71 14.64
CA ASN A 71 -0.75 -1.15 13.84
C ASN A 71 -1.14 -0.13 12.76
N ASP A 72 -1.12 1.17 13.08
CA ASP A 72 -1.38 2.24 12.13
C ASP A 72 -0.31 2.26 11.04
N ASN A 73 0.98 2.18 11.44
CA ASN A 73 2.07 2.07 10.47
C ASN A 73 2.04 0.74 9.72
N ASP A 74 1.58 -0.36 10.31
CA ASP A 74 1.49 -1.66 9.66
C ASP A 74 0.32 -1.68 8.67
N GLN A 75 -0.77 -0.96 8.90
CA GLN A 75 -1.83 -0.78 7.89
C GLN A 75 -1.38 0.15 6.76
N GLU A 76 -0.69 1.25 7.09
CA GLU A 76 -0.09 2.16 6.11
C GLU A 76 0.99 1.40 5.29
N ASN A 77 1.86 0.65 5.95
CA ASN A 77 2.89 -0.18 5.32
C ASN A 77 2.30 -1.42 4.63
N LEU A 78 1.22 -2.07 5.07
CA LEU A 78 0.61 -3.20 4.35
C LEU A 78 -0.05 -2.76 3.04
N SER A 79 -0.48 -1.49 2.96
CA SER A 79 -0.92 -0.87 1.70
C SER A 79 0.24 -0.45 0.78
N GLU A 80 1.43 -0.20 1.34
CA GLU A 80 2.66 0.23 0.62
C GLU A 80 3.62 -0.94 0.28
N ILE A 81 3.64 -1.99 1.09
CA ILE A 81 4.48 -3.19 0.93
C ILE A 81 3.91 -4.10 -0.17
N LYS A 82 2.59 -4.11 -0.36
CA LYS A 82 1.92 -5.03 -1.31
C LYS A 82 2.23 -4.78 -2.78
N VAL A 83 2.89 -3.67 -3.11
CA VAL A 83 2.97 -3.19 -4.49
C VAL A 83 4.44 -3.14 -4.98
N VAL A 84 5.46 -3.14 -4.09
CA VAL A 84 6.90 -3.24 -4.49
C VAL A 84 7.42 -4.68 -4.53
N ALA A 85 6.98 -5.50 -3.58
CA ALA A 85 7.43 -6.88 -3.43
C ALA A 85 7.25 -7.77 -4.69
N PRO A 86 6.20 -7.62 -5.53
CA PRO A 86 6.00 -8.49 -6.68
C PRO A 86 7.11 -8.33 -7.73
N LYS A 87 7.46 -7.09 -8.12
CA LYS A 87 8.45 -6.86 -9.18
C LYS A 87 9.86 -7.29 -8.77
N LEU A 88 10.25 -7.01 -7.53
CA LEU A 88 11.54 -7.46 -7.02
C LEU A 88 11.60 -8.99 -6.94
N SER A 89 10.53 -9.63 -6.45
CA SER A 89 10.42 -11.09 -6.43
C SER A 89 10.44 -11.68 -7.84
N ASP A 90 9.71 -11.09 -8.79
CA ASP A 90 9.69 -11.51 -10.20
C ASP A 90 11.08 -11.44 -10.84
N ILE A 91 11.84 -10.38 -10.55
CA ILE A 91 13.22 -10.24 -11.05
C ILE A 91 14.10 -11.32 -10.42
N ILE A 92 14.03 -11.54 -9.11
CA ILE A 92 14.82 -12.56 -8.42
C ILE A 92 14.47 -13.96 -8.91
N LEU A 93 13.19 -14.24 -9.16
CA LEU A 93 12.69 -15.52 -9.70
C LEU A 93 13.33 -15.88 -11.04
N LYS A 94 13.75 -14.91 -11.87
CA LYS A 94 14.48 -15.19 -13.13
C LYS A 94 15.87 -15.80 -12.90
N TYR A 95 16.44 -15.65 -11.70
CA TYR A 95 17.78 -16.11 -11.35
C TYR A 95 17.79 -17.38 -10.50
N THR A 96 16.61 -17.87 -10.10
CA THR A 96 16.44 -19.09 -9.31
C THR A 96 15.57 -20.10 -10.05
N ASP A 97 15.76 -21.39 -9.76
CA ASP A 97 14.87 -22.46 -10.21
C ASP A 97 13.62 -22.60 -9.30
N SER A 98 13.54 -21.78 -8.25
CA SER A 98 12.42 -21.75 -7.30
C SER A 98 11.17 -21.16 -7.95
N LYS A 99 10.01 -21.71 -7.62
CA LYS A 99 8.71 -21.17 -8.08
C LYS A 99 8.15 -20.08 -7.19
N ASN A 100 8.63 -19.99 -5.95
CA ASN A 100 8.25 -19.01 -4.94
C ASN A 100 9.51 -18.54 -4.21
N ILE A 101 9.43 -17.35 -3.62
CA ILE A 101 10.50 -16.78 -2.79
C ILE A 101 9.97 -16.62 -1.37
N GLU A 102 10.59 -17.30 -0.41
CA GLU A 102 10.42 -17.00 1.01
C GLU A 102 11.24 -15.75 1.34
N SER A 103 10.67 -14.82 2.11
CA SER A 103 11.29 -13.52 2.36
C SER A 103 12.60 -13.61 3.15
N ASP A 104 12.75 -14.64 4.00
CA ASP A 104 13.97 -14.93 4.75
C ASP A 104 14.94 -15.88 4.04
N ALA A 105 14.61 -16.33 2.82
CA ALA A 105 15.51 -17.15 2.01
C ALA A 105 16.79 -16.37 1.69
N SER A 106 17.94 -17.03 1.85
CA SER A 106 19.21 -16.48 1.38
C SER A 106 19.34 -16.68 -0.13
N PHE A 107 20.21 -15.90 -0.76
CA PHE A 107 20.57 -16.09 -2.17
C PHE A 107 21.08 -17.52 -2.45
N HIS A 108 21.80 -18.11 -1.51
CA HIS A 108 22.29 -19.48 -1.61
C HIS A 108 21.15 -20.50 -1.60
N ASP A 109 20.15 -20.32 -0.73
CA ASP A 109 18.98 -21.22 -0.65
C ASP A 109 18.17 -21.19 -1.95
N LEU A 110 18.19 -20.06 -2.65
CA LEU A 110 17.58 -19.88 -3.97
C LEU A 110 18.50 -20.32 -5.13
N GLY A 111 19.68 -20.89 -4.87
CA GLY A 111 20.60 -21.30 -5.93
C GLY A 111 21.17 -20.13 -6.76
N ILE A 112 21.21 -18.92 -6.17
CA ILE A 112 21.78 -17.72 -6.75
C ILE A 112 23.26 -17.66 -6.35
N ASP A 113 24.13 -18.11 -7.27
CA ASP A 113 25.58 -18.09 -7.11
C ASP A 113 26.18 -16.68 -7.32
N SER A 114 27.50 -16.56 -7.19
CA SER A 114 28.22 -15.30 -7.36
C SER A 114 28.02 -14.64 -8.74
N MET A 115 27.92 -15.43 -9.81
CA MET A 115 27.73 -14.91 -11.16
C MET A 115 26.29 -14.40 -11.36
N LYS A 116 25.31 -15.13 -10.84
CA LYS A 116 23.90 -14.71 -10.83
C LYS A 116 23.72 -13.47 -9.95
N THR A 117 24.40 -13.38 -8.81
CA THR A 117 24.39 -12.22 -7.91
C THR A 117 24.86 -10.95 -8.60
N ILE A 118 25.96 -11.00 -9.36
CA ILE A 118 26.47 -9.84 -10.13
C ILE A 118 25.46 -9.37 -11.16
N ARG A 119 24.84 -10.31 -11.89
CA ARG A 119 23.84 -10.00 -12.92
C ARG A 119 22.56 -9.44 -12.31
N LEU A 120 22.09 -10.05 -11.22
CA LEU A 120 20.93 -9.61 -10.45
C LEU A 120 21.14 -8.18 -9.93
N ASN A 121 22.26 -7.88 -9.28
CA ASN A 121 22.57 -6.52 -8.82
C ASN A 121 22.51 -5.51 -9.99
N LYS A 122 23.13 -5.84 -11.12
CA LYS A 122 23.12 -4.96 -12.31
C LYS A 122 21.70 -4.75 -12.87
N GLU A 123 20.89 -5.80 -12.93
CA GLU A 123 19.49 -5.70 -13.39
C GLU A 123 18.64 -4.88 -12.42
N LEU A 124 18.79 -5.10 -11.12
CA LEU A 124 18.10 -4.32 -10.08
C LEU A 124 18.50 -2.85 -10.13
N ASN A 125 19.80 -2.54 -10.17
CA ASN A 125 20.29 -1.17 -10.33
C ASN A 125 19.73 -0.49 -11.58
N LYS A 126 19.66 -1.22 -12.71
CA LYS A 126 19.07 -0.70 -13.94
C LYS A 126 17.56 -0.44 -13.82
N ILE A 127 16.81 -1.39 -13.28
CA ILE A 127 15.34 -1.32 -13.21
C ILE A 127 14.88 -0.27 -12.20
N PHE A 128 15.55 -0.20 -11.06
CA PHE A 128 15.21 0.71 -9.98
C PHE A 128 16.00 2.03 -10.04
N ASN A 129 16.85 2.20 -11.06
CA ASN A 129 17.72 3.37 -11.25
C ASN A 129 18.55 3.72 -9.99
N LEU A 130 19.09 2.68 -9.34
CA LEU A 130 19.94 2.81 -8.15
C LEU A 130 21.39 2.47 -8.49
N GLU A 131 22.33 2.96 -7.68
CA GLU A 131 23.76 2.66 -7.81
C GLU A 131 24.26 1.82 -6.63
N VAL A 132 23.61 0.68 -6.35
CA VAL A 132 24.07 -0.22 -5.29
C VAL A 132 25.36 -0.91 -5.71
N SER A 133 26.46 -0.60 -5.01
CA SER A 133 27.73 -1.23 -5.30
C SER A 133 27.64 -2.75 -5.08
N LEU A 134 28.38 -3.55 -5.84
CA LEU A 134 28.41 -5.01 -5.63
C LEU A 134 28.85 -5.37 -4.22
N LYS A 135 29.73 -4.57 -3.62
CA LYS A 135 30.21 -4.74 -2.25
C LYS A 135 29.10 -4.57 -1.21
N ASP A 136 28.15 -3.67 -1.46
CA ASP A 136 27.00 -3.47 -0.58
C ASP A 136 25.91 -4.51 -0.85
N PHE A 137 25.71 -4.87 -2.13
CA PHE A 137 24.73 -5.87 -2.52
C PHE A 137 25.00 -7.24 -1.90
N VAL A 138 26.25 -7.67 -1.83
CA VAL A 138 26.62 -8.96 -1.19
C VAL A 138 26.49 -8.97 0.33
N GLN A 139 26.23 -7.80 0.97
CA GLN A 139 25.95 -7.75 2.42
C GLN A 139 24.50 -8.08 2.74
N PHE A 140 23.60 -8.05 1.74
CA PHE A 140 22.24 -8.55 1.91
C PHE A 140 22.28 -10.06 2.11
N LYS A 141 21.74 -10.53 3.24
CA LYS A 141 21.76 -11.94 3.64
C LYS A 141 20.50 -12.66 3.18
N THR A 142 19.40 -11.92 3.06
CA THR A 142 18.08 -12.44 2.72
C THR A 142 17.42 -11.62 1.63
N ILE A 143 16.41 -12.17 0.96
CA ILE A 143 15.61 -11.39 0.01
C ILE A 143 14.91 -10.21 0.69
N ASN A 144 14.51 -10.34 1.95
CA ASN A 144 13.95 -9.24 2.72
C ASN A 144 14.93 -8.06 2.86
N ASP A 145 16.23 -8.32 2.99
CA ASP A 145 17.23 -7.24 3.07
C ASP A 145 17.27 -6.42 1.76
N VAL A 146 17.13 -7.11 0.62
CA VAL A 146 17.03 -6.47 -0.71
C VAL A 146 15.72 -5.69 -0.81
N GLN A 147 14.59 -6.30 -0.42
CA GLN A 147 13.28 -5.66 -0.46
C GLN A 147 13.27 -4.37 0.34
N GLU A 148 13.74 -4.42 1.59
CA GLU A 148 13.81 -3.24 2.45
C GLU A 148 14.71 -2.14 1.89
N TYR A 149 15.87 -2.51 1.31
CA TYR A 149 16.79 -1.53 0.73
C TYR A 149 16.18 -0.80 -0.45
N TYR A 150 15.69 -1.56 -1.43
CA TYR A 150 15.18 -1.00 -2.67
C TYR A 150 13.86 -0.25 -2.44
N MET A 151 13.02 -0.67 -1.49
CA MET A 151 11.83 0.09 -1.08
C MET A 151 12.18 1.46 -0.47
N TYR A 152 13.19 1.52 0.40
CA TYR A 152 13.56 2.73 1.12
C TYR A 152 14.09 3.85 0.20
N ASP A 153 14.91 3.53 -0.79
CA ASP A 153 15.48 4.55 -1.69
C ASP A 153 14.41 5.09 -2.65
N ILE A 154 13.51 4.23 -3.17
CA ILE A 154 12.38 4.66 -4.00
C ILE A 154 11.44 5.59 -3.21
N GLU A 155 11.09 5.26 -1.97
CA GLU A 155 10.27 6.13 -1.13
C GLU A 155 10.89 7.54 -0.93
N ASN A 156 12.22 7.65 -0.87
CA ASN A 156 12.90 8.92 -0.64
C ASN A 156 13.01 9.79 -1.89
N GLU A 157 13.19 9.20 -3.07
CA GLU A 157 13.12 9.95 -4.34
C GLU A 157 11.72 10.49 -4.59
N PHE A 158 10.67 9.68 -4.35
CA PHE A 158 9.28 10.09 -4.61
C PHE A 158 8.70 11.05 -3.57
N LYS A 159 9.20 11.04 -2.31
CA LYS A 159 8.85 12.08 -1.32
C LYS A 159 9.17 13.51 -1.77
N GLN A 160 10.08 13.68 -2.75
CA GLN A 160 10.41 14.99 -3.32
C GLN A 160 9.47 15.42 -4.46
N SER A 161 8.62 14.52 -4.97
CA SER A 161 7.67 14.77 -6.07
C SER A 161 6.21 14.72 -5.61
N ASN A 162 5.74 15.70 -4.84
CA ASN A 162 4.32 16.00 -4.50
C ASN A 162 3.38 14.83 -4.08
N GLY A 163 3.88 13.63 -3.78
CA GLY A 163 3.12 12.44 -3.39
C GLY A 163 4.05 11.34 -2.83
N LYS A 164 3.49 10.32 -2.19
CA LYS A 164 4.21 9.16 -1.66
C LYS A 164 4.10 7.99 -2.65
N TYR A 165 5.23 7.37 -2.96
CA TYR A 165 5.25 6.13 -3.74
C TYR A 165 4.66 4.98 -2.93
N LEU A 166 3.79 4.20 -3.58
CA LEU A 166 3.09 3.08 -2.97
C LEU A 166 3.52 1.74 -3.57
N GLY A 167 4.05 1.70 -4.80
CA GLY A 167 4.67 0.52 -5.41
C GLY A 167 4.53 0.40 -6.92
N PHE A 168 4.90 -0.74 -7.51
CA PHE A 168 4.61 -1.09 -8.91
C PHE A 168 3.23 -1.73 -9.15
N ALA A 169 2.56 -1.35 -10.22
CA ALA A 169 1.37 -2.05 -10.69
C ALA A 169 1.67 -3.53 -10.98
N THR A 170 0.76 -4.42 -10.57
CA THR A 170 0.82 -5.84 -10.98
C THR A 170 0.59 -5.98 -12.49
N ASN A 171 0.99 -7.10 -13.09
CA ASN A 171 0.73 -7.33 -14.53
C ASN A 171 -0.76 -7.24 -14.88
N MET A 172 -1.63 -7.74 -14.00
CA MET A 172 -3.09 -7.61 -14.19
C MET A 172 -3.53 -6.14 -14.14
N GLN A 173 -3.03 -5.36 -13.19
CA GLN A 173 -3.33 -3.92 -13.12
C GLN A 173 -2.80 -3.17 -14.35
N LYS A 174 -1.60 -3.49 -14.84
CA LYS A 174 -1.05 -2.92 -16.08
C LYS A 174 -1.95 -3.21 -17.28
N SER A 175 -2.34 -4.48 -17.46
CA SER A 175 -3.25 -4.87 -18.54
C SER A 175 -4.60 -4.15 -18.47
N MET A 176 -5.20 -4.04 -17.28
CA MET A 176 -6.45 -3.30 -17.10
C MET A 176 -6.29 -1.81 -17.38
N TYR A 177 -5.19 -1.20 -16.91
CA TYR A 177 -4.90 0.21 -17.11
C TYR A 177 -4.78 0.56 -18.60
N TYR A 178 -3.92 -0.14 -19.34
CA TYR A 178 -3.73 0.14 -20.77
C TYR A 178 -4.99 -0.15 -21.58
N TYR A 179 -5.71 -1.23 -21.27
CA TYR A 179 -6.98 -1.52 -21.95
C TYR A 179 -8.00 -0.39 -21.73
N GLN A 180 -8.15 0.10 -20.50
CA GLN A 180 -9.07 1.19 -20.19
C GLN A 180 -8.66 2.51 -20.85
N LEU A 181 -7.36 2.78 -21.03
CA LEU A 181 -6.88 3.94 -21.78
C LEU A 181 -7.20 3.84 -23.28
N GLU A 182 -7.08 2.64 -23.87
CA GLU A 182 -7.43 2.39 -25.28
C GLU A 182 -8.94 2.39 -25.52
N HIS A 183 -9.73 2.07 -24.49
CA HIS A 183 -11.19 1.99 -24.54
C HIS A 183 -11.84 2.84 -23.42
N PRO A 184 -11.81 4.19 -23.51
CA PRO A 184 -12.26 5.08 -22.43
C PRO A 184 -13.75 4.97 -22.07
N GLU A 185 -14.57 4.34 -22.90
CA GLU A 185 -16.00 4.06 -22.66
C GLU A 185 -16.26 2.69 -21.98
N ASN A 186 -15.22 1.87 -21.80
CA ASN A 186 -15.33 0.53 -21.26
C ASN A 186 -15.78 0.54 -19.79
N THR A 187 -16.70 -0.37 -19.47
CA THR A 187 -17.22 -0.58 -18.12
C THR A 187 -17.05 -2.01 -17.62
N MET A 188 -16.36 -2.89 -18.37
CA MET A 188 -16.27 -4.32 -18.00
C MET A 188 -15.49 -4.57 -16.70
N PHE A 189 -14.64 -3.62 -16.30
CA PHE A 189 -13.88 -3.70 -15.05
C PHE A 189 -14.61 -3.06 -13.87
N ASN A 190 -15.88 -2.69 -14.04
CA ASN A 190 -16.69 -2.19 -12.94
C ASN A 190 -17.12 -3.33 -12.03
N ILE A 191 -17.01 -3.09 -10.72
CA ILE A 191 -17.59 -3.93 -9.68
C ILE A 191 -18.77 -3.15 -9.08
N PRO A 192 -19.99 -3.36 -9.58
CA PRO A 192 -21.19 -2.70 -9.07
C PRO A 192 -21.68 -3.36 -7.77
N TYR A 193 -22.14 -2.53 -6.84
CA TYR A 193 -22.83 -2.99 -5.64
C TYR A 193 -24.06 -2.15 -5.37
N VAL A 194 -25.14 -2.82 -4.97
CA VAL A 194 -26.42 -2.16 -4.64
C VAL A 194 -26.94 -2.74 -3.34
N ARG A 195 -27.21 -1.86 -2.38
CA ARG A 195 -27.85 -2.23 -1.12
C ARG A 195 -29.07 -1.36 -0.87
N LYS A 196 -30.20 -2.01 -0.64
CA LYS A 196 -31.43 -1.38 -0.18
C LYS A 196 -31.45 -1.37 1.35
N ILE A 197 -31.63 -0.20 1.95
CA ILE A 197 -31.56 0.04 3.40
C ILE A 197 -32.85 0.72 3.85
N LEU A 198 -33.44 0.30 4.97
CA LEU A 198 -34.59 0.98 5.57
C LEU A 198 -34.13 2.27 6.26
N LYS A 199 -34.87 3.37 6.08
CA LYS A 199 -34.57 4.65 6.75
C LYS A 199 -34.69 4.59 8.28
N THR A 200 -35.42 3.61 8.79
CA THR A 200 -35.49 3.32 10.24
C THR A 200 -34.19 2.78 10.80
N ASP A 201 -33.39 2.11 9.97
CA ASP A 201 -32.16 1.44 10.40
C ASP A 201 -30.94 2.35 10.25
N MET A 202 -30.97 3.26 9.26
CA MET A 202 -29.89 4.20 9.01
C MET A 202 -30.39 5.48 8.36
N LYS A 203 -29.97 6.64 8.89
CA LYS A 203 -30.22 7.95 8.27
C LYS A 203 -29.25 8.20 7.12
N VAL A 204 -29.69 8.95 6.11
CA VAL A 204 -28.84 9.34 4.96
C VAL A 204 -27.58 10.08 5.40
N SER A 205 -27.69 10.99 6.37
CA SER A 205 -26.54 11.74 6.91
C SER A 205 -25.48 10.82 7.50
N ASP A 206 -25.91 9.80 8.26
CA ASP A 206 -25.01 8.89 8.94
C ASP A 206 -24.34 7.96 7.93
N LEU A 207 -25.09 7.52 6.92
CA LEU A 207 -24.54 6.74 5.81
C LEU A 207 -23.53 7.55 4.98
N ASN A 208 -23.83 8.81 4.66
CA ASN A 208 -22.93 9.71 3.94
C ASN A 208 -21.60 9.88 4.70
N ASN A 209 -21.66 10.12 6.01
CA ASN A 209 -20.49 10.26 6.86
C ASN A 209 -19.67 8.96 6.92
N LYS A 210 -20.32 7.81 7.08
CA LYS A 210 -19.64 6.50 7.12
C LYS A 210 -18.94 6.18 5.81
N VAL A 211 -19.59 6.41 4.66
CA VAL A 211 -18.96 6.19 3.35
C VAL A 211 -17.73 7.08 3.18
N LYS A 212 -17.84 8.38 3.51
CA LYS A 212 -16.70 9.31 3.46
C LYS A 212 -15.56 8.88 4.39
N GLN A 213 -15.89 8.40 5.59
CA GLN A 213 -14.90 7.89 6.53
C GLN A 213 -14.17 6.68 5.95
N VAL A 214 -14.88 5.65 5.47
CA VAL A 214 -14.26 4.44 4.89
C VAL A 214 -13.34 4.80 3.73
N ILE A 215 -13.77 5.69 2.84
CA ILE A 215 -12.94 6.14 1.71
C ILE A 215 -11.73 6.95 2.18
N GLY A 216 -11.88 7.76 3.23
CA GLY A 216 -10.80 8.53 3.83
C GLY A 216 -9.77 7.67 4.56
N ASP A 217 -10.20 6.57 5.17
CA ASP A 217 -9.35 5.66 5.97
C ASP A 217 -8.48 4.74 5.08
N HIS A 218 -8.77 4.65 3.77
CA HIS A 218 -8.06 3.76 2.84
C HIS A 218 -7.33 4.54 1.74
N ASN A 219 -5.99 4.53 1.80
CA ASN A 219 -5.12 5.24 0.86
C ASN A 219 -5.39 4.90 -0.61
N ILE A 220 -5.82 3.67 -0.92
CA ILE A 220 -6.05 3.22 -2.30
C ILE A 220 -7.07 4.08 -3.06
N PHE A 221 -8.09 4.64 -2.38
CA PHE A 221 -9.05 5.55 -3.01
C PHE A 221 -8.46 6.94 -3.29
N ASN A 222 -7.37 7.29 -2.62
CA ASN A 222 -6.56 8.49 -2.83
C ASN A 222 -5.22 8.14 -3.49
N SER A 223 -5.23 7.19 -4.42
CA SER A 223 -4.06 6.73 -5.15
C SER A 223 -4.29 6.75 -6.66
N ALA A 224 -3.21 6.94 -7.42
CA ALA A 224 -3.23 6.92 -8.88
C ALA A 224 -2.11 6.03 -9.42
N LEU A 225 -2.35 5.45 -10.60
CA LEU A 225 -1.30 4.86 -11.41
C LEU A 225 -0.71 5.93 -12.31
N ILE A 226 0.62 6.06 -12.29
CA ILE A 226 1.37 6.93 -13.19
C ILE A 226 2.52 6.15 -13.81
N GLU A 227 2.95 6.55 -15.00
CA GLU A 227 4.21 6.04 -15.57
C GLU A 227 5.39 6.74 -14.93
N ASP A 228 6.38 5.96 -14.51
CA ASP A 228 7.67 6.47 -14.05
C ASP A 228 8.58 6.83 -15.24
N LYS A 229 9.81 7.30 -14.94
CA LYS A 229 10.81 7.68 -15.97
C LYS A 229 11.24 6.51 -16.87
N ASN A 230 10.99 5.27 -16.46
CA ASN A 230 11.33 4.05 -17.18
C ASN A 230 10.12 3.46 -17.92
N SER A 231 9.00 4.20 -18.00
CA SER A 231 7.74 3.73 -18.58
C SER A 231 7.12 2.54 -17.84
N ASP A 232 7.41 2.40 -16.55
CA ASP A 232 6.73 1.44 -15.69
C ASP A 232 5.57 2.10 -14.93
N LEU A 233 4.45 1.39 -14.81
CA LEU A 233 3.31 1.85 -14.02
C LEU A 233 3.54 1.65 -12.53
N ILE A 234 3.38 2.73 -11.77
CA ILE A 234 3.57 2.80 -10.34
C ILE A 234 2.36 3.45 -9.66
N TRP A 235 2.04 2.97 -8.46
CA TRP A 235 1.06 3.58 -7.58
C TRP A 235 1.71 4.71 -6.78
N VAL A 236 1.03 5.85 -6.74
CA VAL A 236 1.39 7.00 -5.91
C VAL A 236 0.16 7.53 -5.18
N THR A 237 0.36 8.15 -4.02
CA THR A 237 -0.73 8.90 -3.38
C THR A 237 -1.08 10.11 -4.24
N GLN A 238 -2.36 10.26 -4.55
CA GLN A 238 -2.91 11.38 -5.29
C GLN A 238 -4.22 11.78 -4.62
N LYS A 239 -4.27 12.97 -4.03
CA LYS A 239 -5.51 13.45 -3.40
C LYS A 239 -6.58 13.59 -4.48
N LYS A 240 -7.72 12.93 -4.27
CA LYS A 240 -8.87 12.98 -5.20
C LYS A 240 -10.04 13.71 -4.56
N ASN A 241 -10.83 14.41 -5.38
CA ASN A 241 -12.08 14.98 -4.91
C ASN A 241 -13.17 13.93 -5.01
N PHE A 242 -13.46 13.27 -3.88
CA PHE A 242 -14.53 12.30 -3.81
C PHE A 242 -15.84 12.97 -3.38
N GLU A 243 -16.90 12.76 -4.16
CA GLU A 243 -18.23 13.26 -3.89
C GLU A 243 -19.26 12.12 -3.91
N ILE A 244 -20.23 12.20 -3.00
CA ILE A 244 -21.37 11.28 -2.97
C ILE A 244 -22.52 11.98 -3.68
N GLU A 245 -22.99 11.40 -4.77
CA GLU A 245 -24.20 11.87 -5.44
C GLU A 245 -25.42 11.51 -4.59
N HIS A 246 -26.19 12.49 -4.15
CA HIS A 246 -27.40 12.26 -3.36
C HIS A 246 -28.64 12.71 -4.13
N ILE A 247 -29.56 11.77 -4.37
CA ILE A 247 -30.78 11.98 -5.15
C ILE A 247 -31.99 11.71 -4.26
N PHE A 248 -32.83 12.73 -4.09
CA PHE A 248 -34.10 12.58 -3.38
C PHE A 248 -35.24 12.29 -4.36
N VAL A 249 -35.99 11.22 -4.10
CA VAL A 249 -37.16 10.80 -4.87
C VAL A 249 -38.39 10.87 -3.96
N PRO A 250 -39.31 11.85 -4.17
CA PRO A 250 -40.49 12.01 -3.32
C PRO A 250 -41.42 10.79 -3.31
N GLY A 251 -41.44 10.04 -4.42
CA GLY A 251 -42.26 8.84 -4.61
C GLY A 251 -41.48 7.54 -4.43
N GLN A 252 -41.91 6.51 -5.16
CA GLN A 252 -41.18 5.26 -5.26
C GLN A 252 -40.12 5.38 -6.36
N PHE A 253 -38.89 4.96 -6.05
CA PHE A 253 -37.84 4.91 -7.05
C PHE A 253 -38.08 3.77 -8.04
N ASP A 254 -38.01 4.08 -9.34
CA ASP A 254 -38.06 3.09 -10.40
C ASP A 254 -36.74 2.31 -10.43
N LYS A 255 -36.77 1.09 -9.92
CA LYS A 255 -35.60 0.21 -9.82
C LYS A 255 -34.97 -0.11 -11.18
N ASN A 256 -35.71 0.00 -12.28
CA ASN A 256 -35.14 -0.20 -13.61
C ASN A 256 -34.10 0.87 -13.96
N LYS A 257 -34.14 2.03 -13.29
CA LYS A 257 -33.14 3.09 -13.43
C LYS A 257 -31.84 2.81 -12.67
N ILE A 258 -31.76 1.77 -11.82
CA ILE A 258 -30.50 1.43 -11.13
C ILE A 258 -29.36 1.23 -12.12
N ILE A 259 -29.63 0.61 -13.27
CA ILE A 259 -28.62 0.32 -14.29
C ILE A 259 -27.87 1.56 -14.79
N THR A 260 -28.51 2.73 -14.78
CA THR A 260 -27.88 3.98 -15.23
C THR A 260 -26.80 4.46 -14.27
N TYR A 261 -26.84 4.01 -13.01
CA TYR A 261 -25.85 4.34 -11.98
C TYR A 261 -24.75 3.28 -11.86
N LEU A 262 -24.93 2.10 -12.47
CA LEU A 262 -23.94 1.03 -12.47
C LEU A 262 -22.90 1.18 -13.61
N ASN A 263 -23.30 1.83 -14.70
CA ASN A 263 -22.49 1.98 -15.90
C ASN A 263 -21.76 3.33 -15.88
N HIS A 264 -20.71 3.41 -15.07
CA HIS A 264 -19.81 4.57 -15.04
C HIS A 264 -18.47 4.19 -15.67
N SER A 265 -18.02 4.92 -16.69
CA SER A 265 -16.68 4.71 -17.24
C SER A 265 -15.66 5.57 -16.50
N PHE A 266 -14.63 4.95 -15.95
CA PHE A 266 -13.58 5.64 -15.19
C PHE A 266 -12.45 6.12 -16.10
N ASN A 267 -12.03 7.37 -15.94
CA ASN A 267 -10.83 7.92 -16.56
C ASN A 267 -9.60 7.64 -15.69
N LEU A 268 -8.66 6.86 -16.22
CA LEU A 268 -7.38 6.57 -15.57
C LEU A 268 -6.24 7.51 -16.00
N SER A 269 -6.42 8.30 -17.06
CA SER A 269 -5.32 8.98 -17.77
C SER A 269 -4.61 10.08 -16.98
N ASP A 270 -5.34 10.84 -16.16
CA ASP A 270 -4.78 11.93 -15.36
C ASP A 270 -4.59 11.57 -13.88
N GLY A 271 -5.07 10.39 -13.48
CA GLY A 271 -5.04 9.93 -12.09
C GLY A 271 -5.90 10.73 -11.12
N LEU A 272 -6.69 11.71 -11.58
CA LEU A 272 -7.47 12.61 -10.72
C LEU A 272 -8.84 12.05 -10.37
N GLU A 273 -9.42 11.23 -11.24
CA GLU A 273 -10.74 10.66 -11.01
C GLU A 273 -10.72 9.62 -9.87
N PRO A 274 -11.60 9.74 -8.85
CA PRO A 274 -11.83 8.67 -7.88
C PRO A 274 -12.28 7.41 -8.58
N LEU A 275 -11.61 6.29 -8.35
CA LEU A 275 -11.94 4.99 -8.95
C LEU A 275 -13.09 4.28 -8.22
N ILE A 276 -13.92 5.08 -7.55
CA ILE A 276 -15.16 4.72 -6.88
C ILE A 276 -16.18 5.83 -7.12
N LYS A 277 -17.38 5.44 -7.51
CA LYS A 277 -18.54 6.33 -7.59
C LYS A 277 -19.58 5.84 -6.61
N VAL A 278 -20.13 6.74 -5.80
CA VAL A 278 -21.19 6.42 -4.84
C VAL A 278 -22.41 7.29 -5.10
N THR A 279 -23.56 6.65 -5.27
CA THR A 279 -24.86 7.30 -5.40
C THR A 279 -25.77 6.81 -4.28
N LEU A 280 -26.36 7.76 -3.55
CA LEU A 280 -27.41 7.53 -2.57
C LEU A 280 -28.73 7.97 -3.19
N ILE A 281 -29.68 7.05 -3.31
CA ILE A 281 -31.05 7.37 -3.76
C ILE A 281 -31.99 7.23 -2.57
N GLU A 282 -32.49 8.35 -2.08
CA GLU A 282 -33.41 8.43 -0.96
C GLU A 282 -34.85 8.44 -1.47
N GLU A 283 -35.63 7.40 -1.13
CA GLU A 283 -37.08 7.37 -1.29
C GLU A 283 -37.79 7.48 0.07
N LYS A 284 -39.13 7.49 0.08
CA LYS A 284 -39.93 7.70 1.30
C LYS A 284 -39.52 6.77 2.46
N SER A 285 -39.30 5.49 2.20
CA SER A 285 -39.03 4.47 3.23
C SER A 285 -37.62 3.87 3.19
N TYR A 286 -36.88 4.06 2.09
CA TYR A 286 -35.62 3.37 1.86
C TYR A 286 -34.55 4.30 1.30
N ILE A 287 -33.31 3.85 1.45
CA ILE A 287 -32.13 4.41 0.82
C ILE A 287 -31.53 3.30 -0.04
N TYR A 288 -31.26 3.58 -1.31
CA TYR A 288 -30.43 2.71 -2.15
C TYR A 288 -29.01 3.26 -2.09
N LEU A 289 -28.10 2.51 -1.46
CA LEU A 289 -26.67 2.72 -1.57
C LEU A 289 -26.19 2.00 -2.81
N ILE A 290 -25.75 2.76 -3.79
CA ILE A 290 -25.15 2.26 -5.02
C ILE A 290 -23.70 2.70 -4.99
N PHE A 291 -22.78 1.77 -5.19
CA PHE A 291 -21.41 2.13 -5.49
C PHE A 291 -20.86 1.27 -6.61
N VAL A 292 -20.01 1.87 -7.42
CA VAL A 292 -19.28 1.21 -8.49
C VAL A 292 -17.82 1.48 -8.24
N VAL A 293 -17.01 0.43 -8.19
CA VAL A 293 -15.56 0.54 -7.99
C VAL A 293 -14.86 -0.08 -9.19
N HIS A 294 -13.76 0.52 -9.64
CA HIS A 294 -12.95 -0.08 -10.69
C HIS A 294 -12.12 -1.24 -10.13
N HIS A 295 -12.10 -2.38 -10.83
CA HIS A 295 -11.43 -3.62 -10.40
C HIS A 295 -9.91 -3.43 -10.16
N ILE A 296 -9.31 -2.40 -10.76
CA ILE A 296 -7.89 -2.08 -10.58
C ILE A 296 -7.51 -1.76 -9.12
N ILE A 297 -8.46 -1.29 -8.30
CA ILE A 297 -8.27 -0.98 -6.87
C ILE A 297 -9.06 -1.89 -5.93
N PHE A 298 -9.86 -2.80 -6.46
CA PHE A 298 -10.87 -3.50 -5.65
C PHE A 298 -11.13 -4.91 -6.22
N ASP A 299 -11.21 -5.91 -5.36
CA ASP A 299 -11.48 -7.29 -5.73
C ASP A 299 -12.61 -7.89 -4.87
N GLY A 300 -12.95 -9.16 -5.12
CA GLY A 300 -14.02 -9.84 -4.38
C GLY A 300 -13.72 -10.06 -2.89
N ILE A 301 -12.45 -10.13 -2.48
CA ILE A 301 -12.05 -10.30 -1.07
C ILE A 301 -12.14 -8.96 -0.34
N SER A 302 -11.89 -7.85 -1.04
CA SER A 302 -12.10 -6.49 -0.52
C SER A 302 -13.56 -6.17 -0.18
N LEU A 303 -14.53 -6.96 -0.64
CA LEU A 303 -15.95 -6.82 -0.27
C LEU A 303 -16.30 -7.42 1.10
N GLU A 304 -15.49 -8.37 1.58
CA GLU A 304 -15.76 -9.10 2.83
C GLU A 304 -15.09 -8.47 4.06
N LYS A 305 -14.13 -7.55 3.86
CA LYS A 305 -13.34 -6.88 4.89
C LYS A 305 -13.77 -5.44 5.08
#